data_AF-A0AAY4AG53-F1
#
_entry.id   AF-A0AAY4AG53-F1
#
_cell.length_a   1.000
_cell.length_b   1.000
_cell.length_c   1.000
_cell.angle_alpha   90.00
_cell.angle_beta   90.00
_cell.angle_gamma   90.00
#
_symmetry.space_group_name_H-M   'P 1'
#
loop_
_entity.id
_entity.type
_entity.pdbx_description
1 polymer ?
#
loop_
_entity_poly.entity_id
_entity_poly.type
_entity_poly.pdbx_seq_one_letter_code
_entity_poly.pdbx_strand_id
1 'polypeptide(L)'
;MAPEMVKVDREYAYDQKVDIWSLGMMMIDMAEGKPALTFENILLTTEHWVTSEPPTIKKKKKWSGPFHDFVQAALSKDPTMRPTAEELLQHDFVRDLKCEPHPFVKRLRQGKHSSNSQFLE
;
A
#
# COMPACT_ATOMS: atom_id res chain seq x y z
N MET A 1 7.46 -5.00 6.52
CA MET A 1 7.36 -6.46 6.37
C MET A 1 6.03 -6.91 6.94
N ALA A 2 5.45 -8.00 6.43
CA ALA A 2 4.24 -8.55 7.00
C ALA A 2 4.53 -9.22 8.36
N PRO A 3 3.59 -9.23 9.32
CA PRO A 3 3.81 -9.78 10.67
C PRO A 3 4.28 -11.23 10.68
N GLU A 4 3.79 -12.04 9.76
CA GLU A 4 4.13 -13.45 9.61
C GLU A 4 5.59 -13.67 9.17
N MET A 5 6.21 -12.74 8.45
CA MET A 5 7.63 -12.85 8.06
C MET A 5 8.59 -12.72 9.24
N VAL A 6 8.12 -12.15 10.36
CA VAL A 6 8.90 -11.93 11.58
C VAL A 6 8.80 -13.13 12.51
N LYS A 7 7.66 -13.84 12.48
CA LYS A 7 7.47 -15.07 13.26
C LYS A 7 8.29 -16.17 12.60
N VAL A 8 9.49 -16.43 13.14
CA VAL A 8 10.38 -17.51 12.70
C VAL A 8 9.82 -18.86 13.18
N ASP A 9 8.61 -19.21 12.75
CA ASP A 9 8.07 -20.55 12.93
C ASP A 9 8.27 -21.30 11.62
N ARG A 10 9.17 -22.29 11.62
CA ARG A 10 9.64 -22.99 10.41
C ARG A 10 8.53 -23.76 9.69
N GLU A 11 7.36 -23.88 10.30
CA GLU A 11 6.19 -24.60 9.75
C GLU A 11 5.28 -23.73 8.88
N TYR A 12 5.40 -22.40 8.94
CA TYR A 12 4.59 -21.48 8.11
C TYR A 12 5.47 -20.81 7.05
N ALA A 13 5.51 -21.42 5.86
CA ALA A 13 6.02 -20.73 4.69
C ALA A 13 5.10 -19.52 4.40
N TYR A 14 5.69 -18.32 4.34
CA TYR A 14 4.97 -17.15 3.87
C TYR A 14 4.57 -17.33 2.41
N ASP A 15 3.43 -16.76 2.03
CA ASP A 15 2.92 -16.80 0.68
C ASP A 15 2.97 -15.40 0.04
N GLN A 16 2.33 -15.27 -1.12
CA GLN A 16 2.26 -14.03 -1.90
C GLN A 16 1.45 -12.93 -1.18
N LYS A 17 0.68 -13.25 -0.12
CA LYS A 17 -0.14 -12.28 0.59
C LYS A 17 0.69 -11.32 1.43
N VAL A 18 1.99 -11.57 1.63
CA VAL A 18 2.92 -10.58 2.22
C VAL A 18 3.03 -9.30 1.38
N ASP A 19 2.85 -9.42 0.06
CA ASP A 19 2.83 -8.27 -0.85
C ASP A 19 1.54 -7.46 -0.68
N ILE A 20 0.42 -8.12 -0.40
CA ILE A 20 -0.85 -7.46 -0.10
C ILE A 20 -0.76 -6.63 1.19
N TRP A 21 -0.09 -7.14 2.22
CA TRP A 21 0.19 -6.34 3.41
C TRP A 21 1.03 -5.10 3.10
N SER A 22 2.09 -5.29 2.30
CA SER A 22 2.98 -4.20 1.91
C SER A 22 2.25 -3.13 1.08
N LEU A 23 1.30 -3.54 0.23
CA LEU A 23 0.39 -2.64 -0.49
C LEU A 23 -0.47 -1.82 0.49
N GLY A 24 -1.07 -2.45 1.50
CA GLY A 24 -1.88 -1.76 2.51
C GLY A 24 -1.08 -0.68 3.26
N MET A 25 0.15 -0.99 3.67
CA MET A 25 1.05 -0.02 4.32
C MET A 25 1.39 1.13 3.37
N MET A 26 1.73 0.84 2.11
CA MET A 26 2.02 1.85 1.09
C MET A 26 0.82 2.77 0.82
N MET A 27 -0.40 2.25 0.85
CA MET A 27 -1.61 3.06 0.67
C MET A 27 -1.82 4.04 1.82
N ILE A 28 -1.49 3.66 3.06
CA ILE A 28 -1.50 4.57 4.20
C ILE A 28 -0.43 5.66 4.01
N ASP A 29 0.77 5.29 3.59
CA ASP A 29 1.86 6.25 3.33
C ASP A 29 1.46 7.29 2.29
N MET A 30 0.86 6.85 1.18
CA MET A 30 0.34 7.74 0.15
C MET A 30 -0.81 8.62 0.66
N ALA A 31 -1.66 8.09 1.54
CA ALA A 31 -2.79 8.83 2.08
C ALA A 31 -2.37 9.94 3.06
N GLU A 32 -1.36 9.66 3.89
CA GLU A 32 -0.88 10.58 4.92
C GLU A 32 0.28 11.46 4.46
N GLY A 33 0.95 11.09 3.36
CA GLY A 33 2.13 11.79 2.82
C GLY A 33 3.39 11.60 3.66
N LYS A 34 3.39 10.61 4.55
CA LYS A 34 4.51 10.26 5.43
C LYS A 34 4.43 8.77 5.76
N PRO A 35 5.56 8.13 6.11
CA PRO A 35 5.57 6.74 6.54
C PRO A 35 4.59 6.49 7.71
N ALA A 36 3.78 5.44 7.60
CA ALA A 36 2.85 4.98 8.62
C ALA A 36 3.59 4.58 9.89
N LEU A 37 4.81 4.04 9.73
CA LEU A 37 5.75 3.70 10.78
C LEU A 37 7.14 4.21 10.40
N THR A 38 7.80 4.89 11.34
CA THR A 38 9.18 5.34 11.21
C THR A 38 10.11 4.35 11.91
N PHE A 39 11.11 3.87 11.17
CA PHE A 39 12.04 2.82 11.60
C PHE A 39 13.20 3.39 12.41
N GLU A 40 12.96 3.80 13.66
CA GLU A 40 14.06 4.21 14.54
C GLU A 40 14.85 3.01 15.06
N ASN A 41 14.15 1.89 15.28
CA ASN A 41 14.75 0.63 15.72
C ASN A 41 14.02 -0.54 15.04
N ILE A 42 14.78 -1.38 14.32
CA ILE A 42 14.25 -2.53 13.58
C ILE A 42 13.53 -3.49 14.52
N LEU A 43 14.10 -3.80 15.68
CA LEU A 43 13.54 -4.76 16.65
C LEU A 43 12.19 -4.27 17.19
N LEU A 44 12.13 -3.01 17.63
CA LEU A 44 10.88 -2.40 18.13
C LEU A 44 9.81 -2.33 17.03
N THR A 45 10.21 -2.07 15.79
CA THR A 45 9.27 -2.01 14.67
C THR A 45 8.74 -3.40 14.32
N THR A 46 9.59 -4.42 14.34
CA THR A 46 9.17 -5.82 14.12
C THR A 46 8.25 -6.32 15.22
N GLU A 47 8.52 -5.98 16.48
CA GLU A 47 7.63 -6.28 17.60
C GLU A 47 6.28 -5.59 17.43
N HIS A 48 6.29 -4.31 17.05
CA HIS A 48 5.06 -3.54 16.82
C HIS A 48 4.18 -4.16 15.72
N TRP A 49 4.76 -4.62 14.60
CA TRP A 49 4.01 -5.30 13.54
C TRP A 49 3.28 -6.56 14.01
N VAL A 50 3.90 -7.32 14.90
CA VAL A 50 3.32 -8.57 15.43
C VAL A 50 2.26 -8.27 16.49
N THR A 51 2.56 -7.36 17.42
CA THR A 51 1.80 -7.19 18.66
C THR A 51 0.69 -6.15 18.57
N SER A 52 0.87 -5.08 17.79
CA SER A 52 -0.03 -3.92 17.79
C SER A 52 -1.00 -3.95 16.61
N GLU A 53 -2.20 -3.40 16.78
CA GLU A 53 -3.17 -3.28 15.68
C GLU A 53 -2.54 -2.57 14.46
N PRO A 54 -2.91 -2.97 13.23
CA PRO A 54 -2.39 -2.31 12.03
C PRO A 54 -2.70 -0.79 12.06
N PRO A 55 -1.79 0.04 11.53
CA PRO A 55 -2.06 1.47 11.45
C PRO A 55 -3.32 1.74 10.62
N THR A 56 -4.04 2.80 10.98
CA THR A 56 -5.24 3.24 10.25
C THR A 56 -5.05 4.67 9.76
N ILE A 57 -5.81 5.04 8.73
CA ILE A 57 -5.77 6.39 8.15
C ILE A 57 -6.37 7.39 9.16
N LYS A 58 -5.59 8.40 9.53
CA LYS A 58 -5.98 9.38 10.56
C LYS A 58 -7.03 10.35 10.02
N LYS A 59 -6.87 10.78 8.77
CA LYS A 59 -7.80 11.72 8.11
C LYS A 59 -9.02 11.01 7.52
N LYS A 60 -9.82 10.34 8.36
CA LYS A 60 -10.94 9.48 7.92
C LYS A 60 -11.90 10.14 6.92
N LYS A 61 -12.26 11.41 7.15
CA LYS A 61 -13.19 12.18 6.29
C LYS A 61 -12.64 12.53 4.90
N LYS A 62 -11.32 12.43 4.69
CA LYS A 62 -10.69 12.77 3.40
C LYS A 62 -10.84 11.65 2.37
N TRP A 63 -11.05 10.42 2.81
CA TRP A 63 -11.04 9.23 1.96
C TRP A 63 -12.38 8.52 1.97
N SER A 64 -12.71 7.86 0.87
CA SER A 64 -13.98 7.17 0.69
C SER A 64 -14.07 5.93 1.59
N GLY A 65 -15.31 5.51 1.93
CA GLY A 65 -15.56 4.26 2.65
C GLY A 65 -14.87 3.06 2.00
N PRO A 66 -15.07 2.81 0.68
CA PRO A 66 -14.40 1.71 -0.02
C PRO A 66 -12.87 1.74 0.08
N PHE A 67 -12.24 2.91 0.17
CA PHE A 67 -10.79 3.00 0.37
C PHE A 67 -10.37 2.50 1.75
N HIS A 68 -11.09 2.89 2.80
CA HIS A 68 -10.82 2.39 4.16
C HIS A 68 -11.01 0.88 4.23
N ASP A 69 -12.09 0.38 3.64
CA ASP A 69 -12.41 -1.06 3.63
C ASP A 69 -11.32 -1.86 2.89
N PHE A 70 -10.85 -1.36 1.75
CA PHE A 70 -9.75 -1.97 0.98
C PHE A 70 -8.46 -2.05 1.80
N VAL A 71 -8.07 -0.94 2.44
CA VAL A 71 -6.85 -0.88 3.26
C VAL A 71 -6.95 -1.78 4.48
N GLN A 72 -8.11 -1.83 5.12
CA GLN A 72 -8.36 -2.72 6.27
C GLN A 72 -8.26 -4.19 5.87
N ALA A 73 -8.84 -4.58 4.73
CA ALA A 73 -8.75 -5.94 4.22
C ALA A 73 -7.29 -6.34 3.92
N ALA A 74 -6.54 -5.44 3.27
CA ALA A 74 -5.13 -5.65 2.95
C ALA A 74 -4.24 -5.80 4.21
N LEU A 75 -4.61 -5.12 5.30
CA LEU A 75 -3.90 -5.14 6.59
C LEU A 75 -4.44 -6.16 7.58
N SER A 76 -5.09 -7.24 7.11
CA SER A 76 -5.39 -8.39 7.97
C SER A 76 -4.09 -9.03 8.49
N LYS A 77 -3.94 -9.11 9.81
CA LYS A 77 -2.81 -9.79 10.46
C LYS A 77 -2.81 -11.29 10.21
N ASP A 78 -3.99 -11.89 10.13
CA ASP A 78 -4.14 -13.29 9.75
C ASP A 78 -4.03 -13.39 8.22
N PRO A 79 -2.98 -14.04 7.67
CA PRO A 79 -2.81 -14.20 6.23
C PRO A 79 -3.94 -15.02 5.58
N THR A 80 -4.60 -15.91 6.33
CA THR A 80 -5.71 -16.71 5.79
C THR A 80 -6.93 -15.84 5.50
N MET A 81 -7.16 -14.83 6.33
CA MET A 81 -8.23 -13.83 6.18
C MET A 81 -7.86 -12.69 5.23
N ARG A 82 -6.57 -12.56 4.87
CA ARG A 82 -6.12 -11.53 3.93
C ARG A 82 -6.51 -11.95 2.50
N PRO A 83 -7.14 -11.07 1.70
CA PRO A 83 -7.51 -11.41 0.33
C PRO A 83 -6.28 -11.56 -0.56
N THR A 84 -6.43 -12.36 -1.62
CA THR A 84 -5.48 -12.44 -2.73
C THR A 84 -5.55 -11.20 -3.62
N ALA A 85 -4.56 -11.05 -4.51
CA ALA A 85 -4.58 -9.97 -5.51
C ALA A 85 -5.81 -10.05 -6.42
N GLU A 86 -6.22 -11.26 -6.83
CA GLU A 86 -7.38 -11.48 -7.69
C GLU A 86 -8.69 -11.06 -6.99
N GLU A 87 -8.84 -11.41 -5.71
CA GLU A 87 -10.00 -10.98 -4.90
C GLU A 87 -10.01 -9.47 -4.69
N LEU A 88 -8.85 -8.86 -4.43
CA LEU A 88 -8.76 -7.41 -4.28
C LEU A 88 -9.10 -6.66 -5.57
N LEU A 89 -8.81 -7.21 -6.75
CA LEU A 89 -9.21 -6.60 -8.03
C LEU A 89 -10.75 -6.53 -8.19
N GLN A 90 -11.51 -7.36 -7.46
CA GLN A 90 -12.98 -7.33 -7.46
C GLN A 90 -13.56 -6.40 -6.39
N HIS A 91 -12.73 -5.82 -5.53
CA HIS A 91 -13.15 -4.92 -4.46
C HIS A 91 -13.73 -3.62 -5.03
N ASP A 92 -14.79 -3.09 -4.40
CA ASP A 92 -15.51 -1.89 -4.84
C ASP A 92 -14.62 -0.65 -5.00
N PHE A 93 -13.48 -0.61 -4.29
CA PHE A 93 -12.49 0.46 -4.43
C PHE A 93 -11.80 0.49 -5.80
N VAL A 94 -11.57 -0.67 -6.40
CA VAL A 94 -10.76 -0.79 -7.64
C VAL A 94 -11.53 -1.33 -8.84
N ARG A 95 -12.58 -2.14 -8.63
CA ARG A 95 -13.29 -2.86 -9.70
C ARG A 95 -13.80 -1.93 -10.81
N ASP A 96 -14.30 -0.76 -10.43
CA ASP A 96 -14.91 0.19 -11.37
C ASP A 96 -13.95 1.34 -11.77
N LEU A 97 -12.66 1.22 -11.45
CA LEU A 97 -11.67 2.22 -11.85
C LEU A 97 -11.40 2.14 -13.35
N LYS A 98 -11.61 3.27 -14.04
CA LYS A 98 -11.20 3.42 -15.42
C LYS A 98 -9.67 3.57 -15.48
N CYS A 99 -8.99 2.71 -16.23
CA CYS A 99 -7.57 2.86 -16.57
C CYS A 99 -7.37 4.00 -17.58
N GLU A 100 -7.76 5.22 -17.21
CA GLU A 100 -7.43 6.41 -17.96
C GLU A 100 -6.07 6.94 -17.49
N PRO A 101 -5.16 7.29 -18.40
CA PRO A 101 -3.88 7.90 -18.03
C PRO A 101 -4.15 9.14 -17.18
N HIS A 102 -3.73 9.10 -15.91
CA HIS A 102 -3.93 10.21 -14.99
C HIS A 102 -3.38 11.50 -15.63
N PRO A 103 -4.03 12.67 -15.48
CA PRO A 103 -3.58 13.92 -16.10
C PRO A 103 -2.11 14.24 -15.81
N PHE A 104 -1.59 13.80 -14.67
CA PHE A 104 -0.16 13.84 -14.37
C PHE A 104 0.72 13.11 -15.38
N VAL A 105 0.35 11.89 -15.80
CA VAL A 105 1.06 11.12 -16.83
C VAL A 105 1.04 11.85 -18.17
N LYS A 106 -0.09 12.47 -18.53
CA LYS A 106 -0.19 13.32 -19.73
C LYS A 106 0.78 14.51 -19.66
N ARG A 107 0.85 15.19 -18.51
CA ARG A 107 1.79 16.31 -18.27
C ARG A 107 3.26 15.87 -18.31
N LEU A 108 3.61 14.72 -17.71
CA LEU A 108 4.96 14.18 -17.77
C LEU A 108 5.39 13.84 -19.20
N ARG A 109 4.48 13.33 -20.03
CA ARG A 109 4.75 13.07 -21.46
C ARG A 109 4.97 14.36 -22.24
N GLN A 110 4.19 15.40 -21.96
CA GLN A 110 4.34 16.71 -22.61
C GLN A 110 5.64 17.42 -22.19
N GLY A 111 6.02 17.34 -20.91
CA GLY A 111 7.26 17.93 -20.40
C GLY A 111 8.55 17.32 -20.98
N LYS A 112 8.53 16.04 -21.37
CA LYS A 112 9.67 15.38 -22.03
C LYS A 112 9.96 15.95 -23.44
N HIS A 113 8.96 16.52 -24.12
CA HIS A 113 9.16 17.13 -25.44
C HIS A 113 9.69 18.56 -25.37
N SER A 114 9.52 19.26 -24.25
CA SER A 114 9.95 20.65 -24.09
C SER A 114 11.44 20.80 -23.75
N SER A 115 12.07 19.76 -23.17
CA SER A 115 13.47 19.83 -22.71
C SER A 115 14.53 19.52 -23.77
N ASN A 116 14.16 19.06 -24.98
CA ASN A 116 15.11 18.77 -26.06
C ASN A 116 15.34 19.96 -27.02
N SER A 117 14.64 21.08 -26.82
CA SER A 117 14.70 22.23 -27.75
C SER A 117 15.49 23.43 -27.22
N GLN A 118 16.11 23.34 -26.04
CA GLN A 118 16.82 24.46 -25.39
C GLN A 118 18.35 24.26 -25.25
N PHE A 119 18.93 23.24 -25.90
CA PHE A 119 20.38 22.96 -25.86
C PHE A 119 21.07 22.97 -27.23
N LEU A 120 20.45 23.58 -28.24
CA LEU A 120 21.08 23.83 -29.54
C LEU A 120 20.83 25.27 -29.96
N GLU A 121 21.60 26.19 -29.37
CA GLU A 121 22.04 27.47 -29.95
C GLU A 121 23.27 27.98 -29.19
#